data_AF-X0UYS2-F1
#
_entry.id   AF-X0UYS2-F1
#
_cell.length_a   1.000
_cell.length_b   1.000
_cell.length_c   1.000
_cell.angle_alpha   90.00
_cell.angle_beta   90.00
_cell.angle_gamma   90.00
#
_symmetry.space_group_name_H-M   'P 1'
#
loop_
_entity.id
_entity.type
_entity.pdbx_description
1 polymer ?
#
loop_
_entity_poly.entity_id
_entity_poly.type
_entity_poly.pdbx_seq_one_letter_code
_entity_poly.pdbx_strand_id
1 'polypeptide(L)'
;ASAFGTLPYALAGTFPNYLDAFFETMSGFTTTGATVFDPVVNSIESQPHGILLWRSLTQWLGGMGIITLFVALFPILGIGAAHLVEAEMPGPQAERLTARIRDTAKALWFLYLGFSALEFISLWVARMPVFDALAVTFSTMPTGGFAPTSLSIGYYNSPLIEGIIIFFMMVAGVNFGLYYFLLWKRQPGRFFSNSEFRLYIALLIGACLFIVLNLTMSGVESTGEAFRDSSFQAVSIMTTTGFVTTNFNVWPAFARSALLILM
;
A
#
# COMPACT_ATOMS: atom_id res chain seq x y z
N ALA A 1 18.87 -5.80 4.27
CA ALA A 1 18.16 -4.59 4.73
C ALA A 1 17.69 -4.75 6.17
N SER A 2 16.84 -5.74 6.46
CA SER A 2 16.19 -5.89 7.78
C SER A 2 17.16 -6.04 8.95
N ALA A 3 18.22 -6.85 8.83
CA ALA A 3 19.20 -6.98 9.92
C ALA A 3 19.85 -5.64 10.32
N PHE A 4 20.11 -4.75 9.36
CA PHE A 4 20.61 -3.41 9.64
C PHE A 4 19.51 -2.46 10.12
N GLY A 5 18.30 -2.57 9.56
CA GLY A 5 17.17 -1.73 9.97
C GLY A 5 16.60 -2.07 11.34
N THR A 6 17.03 -3.17 11.95
CA THR A 6 16.70 -3.52 13.34
C THR A 6 17.51 -2.69 14.34
N LEU A 7 18.64 -2.11 13.94
CA LEU A 7 19.52 -1.36 14.82
C LEU A 7 18.82 -0.20 15.56
N PRO A 8 17.97 0.63 14.93
CA PRO A 8 17.24 1.68 15.66
C PRO A 8 16.38 1.14 16.81
N TYR A 9 15.65 0.05 16.60
CA TYR A 9 14.83 -0.58 17.64
C TYR A 9 15.68 -1.21 18.75
N ALA A 10 16.77 -1.89 18.37
CA ALA A 10 17.66 -2.55 19.32
C ALA A 10 18.43 -1.55 20.19
N LEU A 11 18.92 -0.46 19.60
CA LEU A 11 19.67 0.59 20.30
C LEU A 11 18.76 1.45 21.19
N ALA A 12 17.52 1.66 20.79
CA ALA A 12 16.54 2.39 21.60
C ALA A 12 15.94 1.53 22.73
N GLY A 13 16.17 0.21 22.71
CA GLY A 13 15.53 -0.71 23.67
C GLY A 13 14.02 -0.79 23.49
N THR A 14 13.51 -0.61 22.26
CA THR A 14 12.07 -0.60 21.97
C THR A 14 11.39 -1.93 22.29
N PHE A 15 12.11 -3.04 22.16
CA PHE A 15 11.62 -4.37 22.44
C PHE A 15 12.56 -5.11 23.41
N PRO A 16 12.02 -5.98 24.28
CA PRO A 16 12.84 -6.77 25.20
C PRO A 16 13.69 -7.81 24.45
N ASN A 17 13.18 -8.37 23.35
CA ASN A 17 13.87 -9.38 22.56
C ASN A 17 14.30 -8.82 21.19
N TYR A 18 15.49 -9.21 20.74
CA TYR A 18 15.97 -8.85 19.40
C TYR A 18 15.09 -9.41 18.28
N LEU A 19 14.49 -10.59 18.48
CA LEU A 19 13.62 -11.22 17.47
C LEU A 19 12.36 -10.40 17.20
N ASP A 20 11.80 -9.76 18.22
CA ASP A 20 10.62 -8.88 18.08
C ASP A 20 10.99 -7.64 17.25
N ALA A 21 12.14 -7.03 17.57
CA ALA A 21 12.68 -5.92 16.80
C ALA A 21 12.98 -6.30 15.34
N PHE A 22 13.52 -7.51 15.12
CA PHE A 22 13.80 -8.02 13.78
C PHE A 22 12.51 -8.30 13.00
N PHE A 23 11.49 -8.87 13.65
CA PHE A 23 10.18 -9.12 13.05
C PHE A 23 9.51 -7.80 12.63
N GLU A 24 9.47 -6.80 13.52
CA GLU A 24 8.89 -5.48 13.22
C GLU A 24 9.59 -4.83 12.02
N THR A 25 10.92 -4.95 11.95
CA THR A 25 11.72 -4.43 10.83
C THR A 25 11.46 -5.18 9.53
N MET A 26 11.40 -6.51 9.58
CA MET A 26 11.11 -7.34 8.41
C MET A 26 9.74 -6.96 7.85
N SER A 27 8.71 -6.94 8.71
CA SER A 27 7.35 -6.56 8.36
C SER A 27 7.26 -5.16 7.73
N GLY A 28 8.08 -4.23 8.23
CA GLY A 28 8.24 -2.91 7.63
C GLY A 28 8.79 -2.98 6.20
N PHE A 29 9.98 -3.53 5.99
CA PHE A 29 10.60 -3.56 4.64
C PHE A 29 9.85 -4.42 3.63
N THR A 30 9.14 -5.46 4.07
CA THR A 30 8.30 -6.30 3.20
C THR A 30 6.91 -5.73 3.01
N THR A 31 6.62 -4.57 3.59
CA THR A 31 5.31 -3.90 3.52
C THR A 31 4.17 -4.82 3.95
N THR A 32 4.42 -5.65 4.97
CA THR A 32 3.45 -6.64 5.46
C THR A 32 2.52 -6.06 6.52
N GLY A 33 2.99 -5.09 7.32
CA GLY A 33 2.13 -4.39 8.28
C GLY A 33 1.80 -5.15 9.57
N ALA A 34 2.26 -6.39 9.72
CA ALA A 34 2.14 -7.13 10.98
C ALA A 34 3.05 -6.51 12.06
N THR A 35 2.56 -6.45 13.30
CA THR A 35 3.28 -5.79 14.39
C THR A 35 3.33 -6.66 15.65
N VAL A 36 4.42 -6.50 16.40
CA VAL A 36 4.64 -7.15 17.71
C VAL A 36 4.48 -6.18 18.88
N PHE A 37 4.12 -4.92 18.63
CA PHE A 37 3.76 -3.99 19.69
C PHE A 37 2.52 -4.48 20.45
N ASP A 38 2.65 -4.57 21.77
CA ASP A 38 1.58 -4.99 22.66
C ASP A 38 0.82 -3.75 23.16
N PRO A 39 -0.51 -3.64 22.95
CA PRO A 39 -1.27 -2.45 23.34
C PRO A 39 -1.22 -2.10 24.83
N VAL A 40 -0.89 -3.06 25.70
CA VAL A 40 -0.90 -2.91 27.16
C VAL A 40 0.52 -2.68 27.70
N VAL A 41 1.51 -3.44 27.21
CA VAL A 41 2.87 -3.44 27.78
C VAL A 41 3.81 -2.51 27.02
N ASN A 42 3.61 -2.36 25.71
CA ASN A 42 4.48 -1.59 24.83
C ASN A 42 3.64 -1.02 23.68
N SER A 43 2.77 -0.06 23.98
CA SER A 43 1.86 0.48 22.97
C SER A 43 2.62 1.30 21.93
N ILE A 44 2.07 1.36 20.71
CA ILE A 44 2.64 2.14 19.62
C ILE A 44 2.71 3.63 20.01
N GLU A 45 1.64 4.15 20.61
CA GLU A 45 1.49 5.55 20.99
C GLU A 45 2.50 6.00 22.08
N SER A 46 3.01 5.05 22.86
CA SER A 46 4.02 5.35 23.89
C SER A 46 5.43 5.52 23.32
N GLN A 47 5.65 5.15 22.06
CA GLN A 47 6.97 5.19 21.45
C GLN A 47 7.38 6.61 21.04
N PRO A 48 8.67 6.96 21.15
CA PRO A 48 9.18 8.22 20.63
C PRO A 48 8.91 8.35 19.13
N HIS A 49 8.61 9.57 18.67
CA HIS A 49 8.36 9.86 17.25
C HIS A 49 9.49 9.39 16.31
N GLY A 50 10.74 9.33 16.77
CA GLY A 50 11.85 8.78 15.97
C GLY A 50 11.68 7.31 15.61
N ILE A 51 11.16 6.51 16.54
CA ILE A 51 10.87 5.08 16.35
C ILE A 51 9.65 4.90 15.45
N LEU A 52 8.58 5.67 15.70
CA LEU A 52 7.38 5.63 14.87
C LEU A 52 7.65 6.09 13.44
N LEU A 53 8.48 7.12 13.24
CA LEU A 53 8.91 7.55 11.92
C LEU A 53 9.73 6.48 11.22
N TRP A 54 10.68 5.85 11.93
CA TRP A 54 11.46 4.75 11.37
C TRP A 54 10.57 3.60 10.92
N ARG A 55 9.59 3.22 11.76
CA ARG A 55 8.59 2.20 11.47
C ARG A 55 7.87 2.45 10.15
N SER A 56 7.24 3.61 9.97
CA SER A 56 6.57 3.95 8.71
C SER A 56 7.55 4.11 7.53
N LEU A 57 8.73 4.71 7.77
CA LEU A 57 9.74 4.90 6.74
C LEU A 57 10.25 3.58 6.16
N THR A 58 10.39 2.52 6.98
CA THR A 58 10.80 1.20 6.46
C THR A 58 9.81 0.65 5.43
N GLN A 59 8.50 0.89 5.60
CA GLN A 59 7.50 0.53 4.59
C GLN A 59 7.65 1.36 3.32
N TRP A 60 7.82 2.68 3.46
CA TRP A 60 8.01 3.55 2.30
C TRP A 60 9.26 3.18 1.49
N LEU A 61 10.36 2.86 2.17
CA LEU A 61 11.59 2.36 1.54
C LEU A 61 11.38 0.97 0.93
N GLY A 62 10.62 0.09 1.58
CA GLY A 62 10.26 -1.23 1.09
C GLY A 62 9.46 -1.18 -0.22
N GLY A 63 8.41 -0.35 -0.26
CA GLY A 63 7.57 -0.14 -1.44
C GLY A 63 8.35 0.45 -2.62
N MET A 64 9.23 1.43 -2.37
CA MET A 64 10.13 1.90 -3.43
C MET A 64 11.12 0.80 -3.86
N GLY A 65 11.57 -0.03 -2.92
CA GLY A 65 12.43 -1.19 -3.16
C GLY A 65 11.82 -2.18 -4.15
N ILE A 66 10.54 -2.54 -3.99
CA ILE A 66 9.89 -3.47 -4.91
C ILE A 66 9.66 -2.85 -6.29
N ILE A 67 9.27 -1.58 -6.37
CA ILE A 67 9.10 -0.87 -7.66
C ILE A 67 10.43 -0.83 -8.42
N THR A 68 11.53 -0.46 -7.75
CA THR A 68 12.87 -0.41 -8.38
C THR A 68 13.37 -1.80 -8.78
N LEU A 69 13.15 -2.82 -7.94
CA LEU A 69 13.53 -4.20 -8.22
C LEU A 69 12.81 -4.74 -9.45
N PHE A 70 11.50 -4.49 -9.57
CA PHE A 70 10.74 -4.87 -10.76
C PHE A 70 11.31 -4.20 -12.01
N VAL A 71 11.58 -2.89 -12.00
CA VAL A 71 12.15 -2.19 -13.16
C VAL A 71 13.54 -2.72 -13.53
N ALA A 72 14.35 -3.10 -12.54
CA ALA A 72 15.69 -3.64 -12.75
C ALA A 72 15.68 -5.09 -13.28
N LEU A 73 14.74 -5.92 -12.82
CA LEU A 73 14.63 -7.34 -13.18
C LEU A 73 13.78 -7.60 -14.44
N PHE A 74 12.81 -6.73 -14.76
CA PHE A 74 11.94 -6.89 -15.93
C PHE A 74 12.69 -7.13 -17.24
N PRO A 75 13.81 -6.44 -17.53
CA PRO A 75 14.60 -6.72 -18.73
C PRO A 75 15.07 -8.16 -18.76
N ILE A 76 15.59 -8.70 -17.66
CA ILE A 76 16.17 -10.05 -17.59
C ILE A 76 15.09 -11.12 -17.81
N LEU A 77 13.87 -10.89 -17.32
CA LEU A 77 12.73 -11.78 -17.55
C LEU A 77 12.18 -11.69 -18.98
N GLY A 78 12.27 -10.51 -19.63
CA GLY A 78 11.86 -10.29 -21.02
C GLY A 78 12.92 -10.64 -22.06
N ILE A 79 14.19 -10.78 -21.65
CA ILE A 79 15.33 -11.10 -22.52
C ILE A 79 15.15 -12.46 -23.22
N GLY A 80 14.44 -13.43 -22.60
CA GLY A 80 14.11 -14.70 -23.27
C GLY A 80 13.23 -14.55 -24.51
N ALA A 81 12.32 -13.58 -24.53
CA ALA A 81 11.48 -13.28 -25.69
C ALA A 81 12.16 -12.32 -26.68
N ALA A 82 12.97 -11.37 -26.18
CA ALA A 82 13.72 -10.44 -27.01
C ALA A 82 14.85 -11.13 -27.81
N HIS A 83 15.55 -12.11 -27.23
CA HIS A 83 16.57 -12.88 -27.93
C HIS A 83 16.01 -13.78 -29.05
N LEU A 84 14.75 -14.24 -28.94
CA LEU A 84 14.09 -15.00 -30.01
C LEU A 84 13.84 -14.11 -31.24
N VAL A 85 13.48 -12.84 -31.01
CA VAL A 85 13.26 -11.84 -32.06
C VAL A 85 14.58 -11.30 -32.62
N GLU A 86 15.61 -11.14 -31.77
CA GLU A 86 16.97 -10.75 -32.20
C GLU A 86 17.64 -11.82 -33.07
N ALA A 87 17.34 -13.10 -32.85
CA ALA A 87 17.86 -14.19 -33.68
C ALA A 87 17.28 -14.19 -35.11
N GLU A 88 16.14 -13.53 -35.36
CA GLU A 88 15.44 -13.53 -36.64
C GLU A 88 15.64 -12.26 -37.50
N MET A 89 16.34 -11.22 -37.03
CA MET A 89 16.50 -9.97 -37.79
C MET A 89 17.95 -9.51 -37.95
N PRO A 90 18.48 -9.42 -39.19
CA PRO A 90 19.78 -8.83 -39.46
C PRO A 90 19.65 -7.30 -39.67
N GLY A 91 20.20 -6.49 -38.78
CA GLY A 91 20.23 -5.02 -38.92
C GLY A 91 20.90 -4.28 -37.74
N PRO A 92 21.38 -3.04 -37.94
CA PRO A 92 22.28 -2.36 -37.00
C PRO A 92 21.61 -2.00 -35.67
N GLN A 93 22.43 -2.07 -34.63
CA GLN A 93 22.09 -2.29 -33.22
C GLN A 93 21.03 -1.37 -32.61
N ALA A 94 20.22 -2.01 -31.75
CA ALA A 94 19.26 -1.41 -30.84
C ALA A 94 19.84 -0.23 -30.05
N GLU A 95 19.19 0.92 -30.19
CA GLU A 95 19.33 2.05 -29.30
C GLU A 95 19.13 1.55 -27.85
N ARG A 96 20.22 1.63 -27.07
CA ARG A 96 20.45 0.98 -25.77
C ARG A 96 19.20 0.86 -24.90
N LEU A 97 18.69 -0.38 -24.75
CA LEU A 97 17.63 -0.76 -23.81
C LEU A 97 17.84 -0.14 -22.40
N THR A 98 19.12 -0.04 -21.98
CA THR A 98 19.57 0.55 -20.70
C THR A 98 19.25 2.03 -20.52
N ALA A 99 19.25 2.86 -21.56
CA ALA A 99 18.90 4.29 -21.43
C ALA A 99 17.41 4.46 -21.09
N ARG A 100 16.53 3.67 -21.73
CA ARG A 100 15.08 3.70 -21.51
C ARG A 100 14.67 3.15 -20.13
N ILE A 101 15.44 2.22 -19.56
CA ILE A 101 15.21 1.67 -18.22
C ILE A 101 15.47 2.72 -17.14
N ARG A 102 16.58 3.47 -17.23
CA ARG A 102 16.90 4.53 -16.25
C ARG A 102 15.83 5.62 -16.23
N ASP A 103 15.30 5.98 -17.39
CA ASP A 103 14.26 7.01 -17.49
C ASP A 103 12.90 6.52 -16.99
N THR A 104 12.57 5.25 -17.23
CA THR A 104 11.38 4.62 -16.64
C THR A 104 11.48 4.53 -15.11
N ALA A 105 12.62 4.11 -14.57
CA ALA A 105 12.86 4.05 -13.13
C ALA A 105 12.71 5.43 -12.46
N LYS A 106 13.28 6.48 -13.07
CA LYS A 106 13.12 7.86 -12.61
C LYS A 106 11.65 8.30 -12.63
N ALA A 107 10.93 8.01 -13.72
CA ALA A 107 9.51 8.39 -13.82
C ALA A 107 8.66 7.72 -12.74
N LEU A 108 8.89 6.44 -12.46
CA LEU A 108 8.21 5.71 -11.40
C LEU A 108 8.56 6.25 -10.00
N TRP A 109 9.81 6.65 -9.78
CA TRP A 109 10.24 7.32 -8.56
C TRP A 109 9.52 8.67 -8.36
N PHE A 110 9.41 9.47 -9.42
CA PHE A 110 8.64 10.73 -9.37
C PHE A 110 7.14 10.49 -9.15
N LEU A 111 6.55 9.44 -9.71
CA LEU A 111 5.16 9.07 -9.45
C LEU A 111 4.96 8.69 -7.98
N TYR A 112 5.83 7.84 -7.44
CA TYR A 112 5.76 7.40 -6.05
C TYR A 112 5.86 8.57 -5.06
N LEU A 113 6.83 9.47 -5.27
CA LEU A 113 6.96 10.69 -4.46
C LEU A 113 5.82 11.68 -4.68
N GLY A 114 5.38 11.85 -5.92
CA GLY A 114 4.29 12.76 -6.25
C GLY A 114 2.99 12.34 -5.56
N PHE A 115 2.63 11.06 -5.64
CA PHE A 115 1.47 10.54 -4.93
C PHE A 115 1.63 10.59 -3.41
N SER A 116 2.81 10.26 -2.87
CA SER A 116 3.09 10.41 -1.44
C SER A 116 2.89 11.86 -0.98
N ALA A 117 3.43 12.84 -1.70
CA ALA A 117 3.28 14.24 -1.35
C ALA A 117 1.82 14.70 -1.43
N LEU A 118 1.07 14.26 -2.46
CA LEU A 118 -0.34 14.58 -2.61
C LEU A 118 -1.19 13.97 -1.49
N GLU A 119 -0.91 12.74 -1.08
CA GLU A 119 -1.59 12.10 0.04
C GLU A 119 -1.32 12.85 1.34
N PHE A 120 -0.05 13.11 1.66
CA PHE A 120 0.35 13.84 2.85
C PHE A 120 -0.36 15.20 2.95
N ILE A 121 -0.36 15.98 1.87
CA ILE A 121 -1.04 17.28 1.81
C ILE A 121 -2.55 17.10 2.01
N SER A 122 -3.15 16.09 1.38
CA SER A 122 -4.60 15.84 1.49
C SER A 122 -4.99 15.49 2.93
N LEU A 123 -4.24 14.61 3.60
CA LEU A 123 -4.46 14.22 5.00
C LEU A 123 -4.24 15.39 5.96
N TRP A 124 -3.20 16.19 5.72
CA TRP A 124 -2.94 17.39 6.51
C TRP A 124 -4.07 18.42 6.39
N VAL A 125 -4.57 18.67 5.17
CA VAL A 125 -5.73 19.54 4.93
C VAL A 125 -7.01 18.98 5.58
N ALA A 126 -7.15 17.65 5.63
CA ALA A 126 -8.20 16.97 6.38
C ALA A 126 -8.04 17.04 7.91
N ARG A 127 -7.06 17.81 8.41
CA ARG A 127 -6.76 18.08 9.82
C ARG A 127 -6.20 16.88 10.61
N MET A 128 -5.61 15.91 9.91
CA MET A 128 -4.77 14.91 10.59
C MET A 128 -3.51 15.60 11.15
N PRO A 129 -3.04 15.25 12.36
CA PRO A 129 -1.77 15.75 12.88
C PRO A 129 -0.64 15.55 11.86
N VAL A 130 0.27 16.52 11.74
CA VAL A 130 1.30 16.51 10.68
C VAL A 130 2.16 15.25 10.73
N PHE A 131 2.53 14.81 11.94
CA PHE A 131 3.30 13.59 12.13
C PHE A 131 2.54 12.36 11.64
N ASP A 132 1.28 12.24 12.06
CA ASP A 132 0.40 11.15 11.70
C ASP A 132 0.14 11.09 10.19
N ALA A 133 -0.11 12.24 9.57
CA ALA A 133 -0.30 12.34 8.12
C ALA A 133 0.93 11.81 7.37
N LEU A 134 2.14 12.15 7.82
CA LEU A 134 3.38 11.66 7.22
C LEU A 134 3.54 10.16 7.42
N ALA A 135 3.33 9.67 8.65
CA ALA A 135 3.45 8.26 8.99
C ALA A 135 2.45 7.39 8.22
N VAL A 136 1.19 7.83 8.12
CA VAL A 136 0.14 7.16 7.34
C VAL A 136 0.49 7.15 5.86
N THR A 137 0.89 8.28 5.27
CA THR A 137 1.32 8.33 3.85
C THR A 137 2.46 7.36 3.55
N PHE A 138 3.45 7.28 4.43
CA PHE A 138 4.58 6.35 4.29
C PHE A 138 4.17 4.87 4.38
N SER A 139 2.95 4.59 4.83
CA SER A 139 2.39 3.24 4.97
C SER A 139 1.27 2.95 3.98
N THR A 140 0.55 3.95 3.47
CA THR A 140 -0.48 3.81 2.44
C THR A 140 0.13 3.56 1.06
N MET A 141 1.04 4.44 0.62
CA MET A 141 1.64 4.36 -0.72
C MET A 141 2.40 3.05 -1.02
N PRO A 142 3.14 2.44 -0.07
CA PRO A 142 3.71 1.10 -0.27
C PRO A 142 2.73 -0.04 -0.01
N THR A 143 1.44 0.23 0.22
CA THR A 143 0.42 -0.74 0.64
C THR A 143 0.86 -1.58 1.84
N GLY A 144 1.36 -0.94 2.89
CA GLY A 144 1.96 -1.61 4.05
C GLY A 144 1.18 -1.53 5.36
N GLY A 145 0.37 -0.50 5.60
CA GLY A 145 -0.60 -0.52 6.71
C GLY A 145 -0.11 -0.22 8.12
N PHE A 146 1.15 0.15 8.34
CA PHE A 146 1.55 0.65 9.67
C PHE A 146 0.88 1.99 9.97
N ALA A 147 0.43 2.15 11.22
CA ALA A 147 -0.18 3.38 11.71
C ALA A 147 0.51 3.84 13.01
N PRO A 148 0.53 5.15 13.30
CA PRO A 148 1.10 5.68 14.54
C PRO A 148 0.24 5.36 15.78
N THR A 149 -0.94 4.76 15.59
CA THR A 149 -1.91 4.43 16.62
C THR A 149 -2.29 2.95 16.54
N SER A 150 -2.62 2.37 17.69
CA SER A 150 -2.99 0.96 17.86
C SER A 150 -4.34 0.63 17.22
N LEU A 151 -5.25 1.60 17.12
CA LEU A 151 -6.52 1.47 16.39
C LEU A 151 -6.41 1.73 14.88
N SER A 152 -5.19 1.85 14.35
CA SER A 152 -4.95 2.16 12.95
C SER A 152 -5.71 3.43 12.54
N ILE A 153 -6.33 3.45 11.35
CA ILE A 153 -7.08 4.60 10.85
C ILE A 153 -8.39 4.82 11.63
N GLY A 154 -8.91 3.79 12.30
CA GLY A 154 -10.08 3.89 13.17
C GLY A 154 -9.94 4.91 14.30
N TYR A 155 -8.71 5.25 14.70
CA TYR A 155 -8.45 6.30 15.70
C TYR A 155 -9.03 7.67 15.33
N TYR A 156 -8.99 8.04 14.05
CA TYR A 156 -9.40 9.39 13.60
C TYR A 156 -10.91 9.55 13.43
N ASN A 157 -11.65 8.43 13.30
CA ASN A 157 -13.10 8.36 13.08
C ASN A 157 -13.65 9.48 12.18
N SER A 158 -13.03 9.67 11.01
CA SER A 158 -13.35 10.76 10.10
C SER A 158 -13.59 10.21 8.70
N PRO A 159 -14.84 10.29 8.19
CA PRO A 159 -15.16 9.83 6.83
C PRO A 159 -14.31 10.50 5.75
N LEU A 160 -13.86 11.74 5.98
CA LEU A 160 -12.99 12.46 5.05
C LEU A 160 -11.60 11.83 4.98
N ILE A 161 -11.00 11.51 6.13
CA ILE A 161 -9.68 10.86 6.21
C ILE A 161 -9.75 9.47 5.58
N GLU A 162 -10.79 8.71 5.93
CA GLU A 162 -11.02 7.37 5.36
C GLU A 162 -11.19 7.41 3.85
N GLY A 163 -11.97 8.36 3.32
CA GLY A 163 -12.15 8.54 1.87
C GLY A 163 -10.85 8.89 1.14
N ILE A 164 -10.00 9.73 1.74
CA ILE A 164 -8.67 10.06 1.19
C ILE A 164 -7.81 8.80 1.15
N ILE A 165 -7.74 8.05 2.25
CA ILE A 165 -6.90 6.83 2.33
C ILE A 165 -7.43 5.76 1.38
N ILE A 166 -8.75 5.56 1.28
CA ILE A 166 -9.37 4.68 0.26
C ILE A 166 -8.91 5.04 -1.15
N PHE A 167 -8.95 6.33 -1.49
CA PHE A 167 -8.50 6.80 -2.81
C PHE A 167 -7.03 6.47 -3.05
N PHE A 168 -6.15 6.76 -2.09
CA PHE A 168 -4.71 6.51 -2.25
C PHE A 168 -4.33 5.03 -2.19
N MET A 169 -5.03 4.20 -1.41
CA MET A 169 -4.91 2.74 -1.46
C MET A 169 -5.27 2.21 -2.85
N MET A 170 -6.36 2.72 -3.45
CA MET A 170 -6.72 2.35 -4.81
C MET A 170 -5.67 2.79 -5.83
N VAL A 171 -5.13 3.99 -5.68
CA VAL A 171 -4.05 4.48 -6.55
C VAL A 171 -2.79 3.63 -6.41
N ALA A 172 -2.40 3.28 -5.19
CA ALA A 172 -1.23 2.47 -4.91
C ALA A 172 -1.37 1.02 -5.42
N GLY A 173 -2.59 0.45 -5.35
CA GLY A 173 -2.88 -0.90 -5.83
C GLY A 173 -2.93 -1.06 -7.36
N VAL A 174 -2.98 0.05 -8.11
CA VAL A 174 -2.95 0.02 -9.58
C VAL A 174 -1.51 -0.10 -10.07
N ASN A 175 -1.31 -0.85 -11.16
CA ASN A 175 -0.03 -0.96 -11.83
C ASN A 175 0.54 0.43 -12.21
N PHE A 176 1.66 0.81 -11.58
CA PHE A 176 2.29 2.12 -11.78
C PHE A 176 2.71 2.39 -13.24
N GLY A 177 2.92 1.34 -14.03
CA GLY A 177 3.16 1.46 -15.47
C GLY A 177 2.00 2.13 -16.23
N LEU A 178 0.76 1.96 -15.76
CA LEU A 178 -0.41 2.62 -16.35
C LEU A 178 -0.38 4.14 -16.09
N TYR A 179 0.06 4.58 -14.90
CA TYR A 179 0.27 6.01 -14.63
C TYR A 179 1.38 6.61 -15.48
N TYR A 180 2.45 5.86 -15.74
CA TYR A 180 3.49 6.29 -16.67
C TYR A 180 2.92 6.54 -18.08
N PHE A 181 2.10 5.62 -18.62
CA PHE A 181 1.47 5.81 -19.93
C PHE A 181 0.48 6.98 -19.95
N LEU A 182 -0.25 7.19 -18.84
CA LEU A 182 -1.19 8.28 -18.71
C LEU A 182 -0.49 9.65 -18.71
N LEU A 183 0.53 9.82 -17.87
CA LEU A 183 1.14 11.12 -17.59
C LEU A 183 2.29 11.49 -18.54
N TRP A 184 3.18 10.53 -18.86
CA TRP A 184 4.34 10.79 -19.73
C TRP A 184 4.03 10.54 -21.20
N LYS A 185 3.26 9.49 -21.52
CA LYS A 185 2.92 9.16 -22.91
C LYS A 185 1.62 9.79 -23.40
N ARG A 186 0.82 10.40 -22.51
CA ARG A 186 -0.46 11.05 -22.81
C ARG A 186 -1.43 10.12 -23.56
N GLN A 187 -1.48 8.85 -23.17
CA GLN A 187 -2.33 7.82 -23.79
C GLN A 187 -3.40 7.31 -22.80
N PRO A 188 -4.40 8.14 -22.43
CA PRO A 188 -5.42 7.77 -21.44
C PRO A 188 -6.25 6.55 -21.85
N GLY A 189 -6.42 6.31 -23.16
CA GLY A 189 -7.14 5.15 -23.68
C GLY A 189 -6.55 3.82 -23.20
N ARG A 190 -5.24 3.73 -22.99
CA ARG A 190 -4.59 2.51 -22.44
C ARG A 190 -4.93 2.24 -20.99
N PHE A 191 -5.22 3.28 -20.21
CA PHE A 191 -5.60 3.14 -18.80
C PHE A 191 -6.97 2.45 -18.69
N PHE A 192 -7.97 2.96 -19.39
CA PHE A 192 -9.35 2.46 -19.31
C PHE A 192 -9.63 1.20 -20.14
N SER A 193 -8.85 0.95 -21.20
CA SER A 193 -8.96 -0.30 -21.97
C SER A 193 -8.24 -1.48 -21.31
N ASN A 194 -7.35 -1.23 -20.35
CA ASN A 194 -6.61 -2.27 -19.66
C ASN A 194 -7.57 -3.22 -18.92
N SER A 195 -7.41 -4.52 -19.15
CA SER A 195 -8.28 -5.56 -18.56
C SER A 195 -8.05 -5.75 -17.07
N GLU A 196 -6.81 -5.63 -16.61
CA GLU A 196 -6.41 -5.75 -15.21
C GLU A 196 -7.03 -4.62 -14.37
N PHE A 197 -6.90 -3.36 -14.82
CA PHE A 197 -7.53 -2.22 -14.16
C PHE A 197 -9.06 -2.35 -14.09
N ARG A 198 -9.71 -2.77 -15.17
CA ARG A 198 -11.16 -2.98 -15.19
C ARG A 198 -11.60 -4.11 -14.25
N LEU A 199 -10.85 -5.21 -14.22
CA LEU A 199 -11.12 -6.32 -13.30
C LEU A 199 -10.91 -5.90 -11.84
N TYR A 200 -9.82 -5.18 -11.55
CA TYR A 200 -9.51 -4.61 -10.24
C TYR A 200 -10.67 -3.76 -9.70
N ILE A 201 -11.17 -2.82 -10.49
CA ILE A 201 -12.31 -1.97 -10.11
C ILE A 201 -13.60 -2.79 -9.97
N ALA A 202 -13.85 -3.75 -10.87
CA ALA A 202 -15.04 -4.60 -10.80
C ALA A 202 -15.05 -5.47 -9.52
N LEU A 203 -13.90 -6.03 -9.14
CA LEU A 203 -13.77 -6.81 -7.91
C LEU A 203 -13.99 -5.95 -6.67
N LEU A 204 -13.43 -4.74 -6.60
CA LEU A 204 -13.67 -3.81 -5.48
C LEU A 204 -15.13 -3.46 -5.31
N ILE A 205 -15.78 -3.03 -6.40
CA ILE A 205 -17.18 -2.62 -6.37
C ILE A 205 -18.06 -3.82 -6.00
N GLY A 206 -17.82 -4.97 -6.62
CA GLY A 206 -18.54 -6.21 -6.32
C GLY A 206 -18.40 -6.61 -4.85
N ALA A 207 -17.18 -6.67 -4.33
CA ALA A 207 -16.89 -6.99 -2.94
C ALA A 207 -17.58 -6.04 -1.97
N CYS A 208 -17.45 -4.73 -2.19
CA CYS A 208 -18.08 -3.72 -1.35
C CYS A 208 -19.60 -3.93 -1.33
N LEU A 209 -20.25 -4.06 -2.49
CA LEU A 209 -21.69 -4.29 -2.58
C LEU A 209 -22.15 -5.54 -1.82
N PHE A 210 -21.46 -6.68 -1.99
CA PHE A 210 -21.83 -7.91 -1.30
C PHE A 210 -21.65 -7.82 0.21
N ILE A 211 -20.60 -7.14 0.69
CA ILE A 211 -20.36 -6.95 2.12
C ILE A 211 -21.41 -6.00 2.72
N VAL A 212 -21.71 -4.86 2.07
CA VAL A 212 -22.77 -3.92 2.52
C VAL A 212 -24.11 -4.64 2.67
N LEU A 213 -24.51 -5.40 1.64
CA LEU A 213 -25.76 -6.14 1.65
C LEU A 213 -25.79 -7.13 2.82
N ASN A 214 -24.70 -7.86 3.05
CA ASN A 214 -24.63 -8.83 4.12
C ASN A 214 -24.69 -8.19 5.52
N LEU A 215 -23.98 -7.08 5.74
CA LEU A 215 -23.99 -6.34 7.00
C LEU A 215 -25.36 -5.75 7.30
N THR A 216 -25.97 -5.12 6.30
CA THR A 216 -27.30 -4.50 6.43
C THR A 216 -28.38 -5.56 6.67
N MET A 217 -28.37 -6.68 5.95
CA MET A 217 -29.35 -7.77 6.14
C MET A 217 -29.19 -8.49 7.48
N SER A 218 -27.98 -8.53 8.03
CA SER A 218 -27.71 -9.17 9.33
C SER A 218 -28.09 -8.26 10.51
N GLY A 219 -28.44 -7.00 10.26
CA GLY A 219 -28.81 -6.03 11.30
C GLY A 219 -27.64 -5.61 12.20
N VAL A 220 -26.39 -5.85 11.78
CA VAL A 220 -25.18 -5.54 12.56
C VAL A 220 -24.89 -4.05 12.55
N GLU A 221 -25.07 -3.41 11.39
CA GLU A 221 -24.77 -1.99 11.16
C GLU A 221 -25.90 -1.31 10.39
N SER A 222 -26.02 0.02 10.53
CA SER A 222 -26.89 0.81 9.68
C SER A 222 -26.36 0.83 8.25
N THR A 223 -27.21 1.07 7.24
CA THR A 223 -26.78 1.03 5.82
C THR A 223 -25.66 2.03 5.51
N GLY A 224 -25.65 3.20 6.16
CA GLY A 224 -24.60 4.20 5.98
C GLY A 224 -23.26 3.76 6.57
N GLU A 225 -23.27 3.20 7.77
CA GLU A 225 -22.08 2.66 8.43
C GLU A 225 -21.56 1.43 7.69
N ALA A 226 -22.45 0.51 7.31
CA ALA A 226 -22.12 -0.66 6.52
C ALA A 226 -21.39 -0.29 5.23
N PHE A 227 -21.82 0.76 4.51
CA PHE A 227 -21.14 1.25 3.32
C PHE A 227 -19.76 1.85 3.62
N ARG A 228 -19.67 2.67 4.66
CA ARG A 228 -18.41 3.30 5.08
C ARG A 228 -17.38 2.24 5.47
N ASP A 229 -17.75 1.32 6.34
CA ASP A 229 -16.83 0.31 6.88
C ASP A 229 -16.50 -0.77 5.84
N SER A 230 -17.48 -1.23 5.06
CA SER A 230 -17.22 -2.21 3.99
C SER A 230 -16.31 -1.65 2.91
N SER A 231 -16.49 -0.39 2.51
CA SER A 231 -15.69 0.22 1.45
C SER A 231 -14.24 0.38 1.91
N PHE A 232 -14.02 0.79 3.16
CA PHE A 232 -12.68 0.90 3.72
C PHE A 232 -12.00 -0.47 3.82
N GLN A 233 -12.65 -1.45 4.45
CA GLN A 233 -12.06 -2.76 4.69
C GLN A 233 -11.84 -3.57 3.40
N ALA A 234 -12.79 -3.51 2.46
CA ALA A 234 -12.64 -4.18 1.17
C ALA A 234 -11.46 -3.61 0.37
N VAL A 235 -11.32 -2.28 0.31
CA VAL A 235 -10.19 -1.65 -0.39
C VAL A 235 -8.87 -1.95 0.33
N SER A 236 -8.84 -1.82 1.66
CA SER A 236 -7.64 -2.08 2.46
C SER A 236 -7.11 -3.50 2.28
N ILE A 237 -8.00 -4.50 2.34
CA ILE A 237 -7.61 -5.91 2.22
C ILE A 237 -7.27 -6.26 0.77
N MET A 238 -8.08 -5.85 -0.20
CA MET A 238 -7.83 -6.19 -1.61
C MET A 238 -6.58 -5.51 -2.18
N THR A 239 -6.19 -4.35 -1.64
CA THR A 239 -4.90 -3.69 -1.96
C THR A 239 -3.74 -4.19 -1.12
N THR A 240 -3.98 -5.17 -0.24
CA THR A 240 -3.01 -5.71 0.73
C THR A 240 -2.43 -4.66 1.69
N THR A 241 -3.08 -3.49 1.81
CA THR A 241 -2.60 -2.41 2.67
C THR A 241 -2.73 -2.79 4.15
N GLY A 242 -3.85 -3.38 4.57
CA GLY A 242 -4.01 -3.89 5.93
C GLY A 242 -4.34 -2.85 7.01
N PHE A 243 -4.73 -1.63 6.63
CA PHE A 243 -5.36 -0.68 7.57
C PHE A 243 -6.72 -1.16 8.05
N VAL A 244 -7.08 -0.76 9.27
CA VAL A 244 -8.33 -1.17 9.92
C VAL A 244 -9.04 0.05 10.49
N THR A 245 -10.36 0.15 10.29
CA THR A 245 -11.23 1.16 10.93
C THR A 245 -12.22 0.57 11.93
N THR A 246 -12.58 -0.70 11.75
CA THR A 246 -13.58 -1.41 12.56
C THR A 246 -13.16 -2.85 12.83
N ASN A 247 -13.73 -3.46 13.86
CA ASN A 247 -13.44 -4.84 14.22
C ASN A 247 -14.28 -5.82 13.37
N PHE A 248 -13.84 -6.13 12.16
CA PHE A 248 -14.55 -7.07 11.28
C PHE A 248 -14.59 -8.52 11.79
N ASN A 249 -13.96 -8.85 12.93
CA ASN A 249 -14.12 -10.18 13.54
C ASN A 249 -15.54 -10.44 14.04
N VAL A 250 -16.29 -9.39 14.37
CA VAL A 250 -17.69 -9.51 14.78
C VAL A 250 -18.67 -9.56 13.61
N TRP A 251 -18.17 -9.40 12.37
CA TRP A 251 -19.01 -9.44 11.18
C TRP A 251 -19.52 -10.86 10.86
N PRO A 252 -20.63 -10.97 10.11
CA PRO A 252 -21.16 -12.27 9.70
C PRO A 252 -20.11 -13.08 8.92
N ALA A 253 -20.25 -14.41 8.97
CA ALA A 253 -19.27 -15.32 8.36
C ALA A 253 -19.06 -15.06 6.86
N PHE A 254 -20.11 -14.69 6.14
CA PHE A 254 -20.00 -14.37 4.72
C PHE A 254 -19.09 -13.16 4.46
N ALA A 255 -19.29 -12.04 5.16
CA ALA A 255 -18.44 -10.85 5.02
C ALA A 255 -16.97 -11.15 5.34
N ARG A 256 -16.71 -11.92 6.41
CA ARG A 256 -15.34 -12.35 6.77
C ARG A 256 -14.69 -13.24 5.70
N SER A 257 -15.42 -14.22 5.18
CA SER A 257 -14.93 -15.09 4.10
C SER A 257 -14.71 -14.31 2.80
N ALA A 258 -15.57 -13.34 2.48
CA ALA A 258 -15.40 -12.49 1.31
C ALA A 258 -14.12 -11.65 1.40
N LEU A 259 -13.84 -11.04 2.56
CA LEU A 259 -12.58 -10.34 2.81
C LEU A 259 -11.37 -11.27 2.68
N LEU A 260 -11.44 -12.48 3.23
CA LEU A 260 -10.35 -13.46 3.12
C LEU A 260 -10.06 -13.88 1.67
N ILE A 261 -11.08 -13.98 0.81
CA ILE A 261 -10.92 -14.32 -0.62
C ILE A 261 -10.32 -13.16 -1.42
N LEU A 262 -10.52 -11.91 -0.97
CA LEU A 262 -9.96 -10.73 -1.63
C LEU A 262 -8.47 -10.52 -1.34
N MET A 263 -7.97 -11.10 -0.25
CA MET A 263 -6.57 -11.04 0.17
C MET A 263 -5.71 -12.00 -0.66
#